data_AF-A0A9X9ERS4-F1
#
_entry.id   AF-A0A9X9ERS4-F1
#
_cell.length_a   1.000
_cell.length_b   1.000
_cell.length_c   1.000
_cell.angle_alpha   90.00
_cell.angle_beta   90.00
_cell.angle_gamma   90.00
#
_symmetry.space_group_name_H-M   'P 1'
#
loop_
_entity.id
_entity.type
_entity.pdbx_description
1 polymer ?
#
loop_
_entity_poly.entity_id
_entity_poly.type
_entity_poly.pdbx_seq_one_letter_code
_entity_poly.pdbx_strand_id
1 'polypeptide(L)'
;MKLFEMMVNHKINSIRPNELLSLAKQHKVALTQKQAQDITALLAGKNINIFDIRQRQNVLGQITKVAGASTAREIESLFNNLTSTF
;
A
#
# COMPACT_ATOMS: atom_id res chain seq x y z
N MET A 1 12.96 12.32 6.30
CA MET A 1 12.75 12.89 7.67
C MET A 1 11.83 11.95 8.43
N LYS A 2 12.18 11.53 9.66
CA LYS A 2 11.47 10.47 10.40
C LYS A 2 9.97 10.73 10.67
N LEU A 3 9.56 11.99 10.84
CA LEU A 3 8.15 12.34 11.10
C LEU A 3 7.24 12.03 9.90
N PHE A 4 7.69 12.33 8.69
CA PHE A 4 6.94 12.03 7.47
C PHE A 4 6.77 10.52 7.28
N GLU A 5 7.86 9.77 7.44
CA GLU A 5 7.84 8.30 7.36
C GLU A 5 6.84 7.71 8.36
N MET A 6 6.82 8.22 9.59
CA MET A 6 5.88 7.80 10.62
C MET A 6 4.42 8.11 10.24
N MET A 7 4.14 9.30 9.70
CA MET A 7 2.79 9.66 9.25
C MET A 7 2.31 8.78 8.09
N VAL A 8 3.17 8.54 7.09
CA VAL A 8 2.85 7.69 5.95
C VAL A 8 2.63 6.24 6.40
N ASN A 9 3.52 5.70 7.24
CA ASN A 9 3.36 4.37 7.81
C ASN A 9 2.06 4.27 8.59
N HIS A 10 1.75 5.23 9.47
CA HIS A 10 0.49 5.23 10.21
C HIS A 10 -0.72 5.20 9.28
N LYS A 11 -0.72 6.05 8.24
CA LYS A 11 -1.79 6.10 7.24
C LYS A 11 -1.97 4.79 6.49
N ILE A 12 -0.89 4.12 6.08
CA ILE A 12 -0.95 2.80 5.43
C ILE A 12 -1.47 1.73 6.39
N ASN A 13 -1.07 1.77 7.66
CA ASN A 13 -1.48 0.79 8.67
C ASN A 13 -2.93 0.95 9.13
N SER A 14 -3.55 2.09 8.87
CA SER A 14 -4.96 2.36 9.19
C SER A 14 -5.83 2.55 7.95
N ILE A 15 -5.31 2.28 6.75
CA ILE A 15 -5.99 2.61 5.50
C ILE A 15 -7.24 1.77 5.29
N ARG A 16 -8.35 2.43 4.92
CA ARG A 16 -9.62 1.78 4.58
C ARG A 16 -9.73 1.49 3.08
N PRO A 17 -10.57 0.52 2.66
CA PRO A 17 -10.75 0.19 1.24
C PRO A 17 -11.04 1.40 0.35
N ASN A 18 -11.94 2.30 0.79
CA ASN A 18 -12.34 3.48 0.03
C ASN A 18 -11.20 4.50 -0.08
N GLU A 19 -10.37 4.62 0.96
CA GLU A 19 -9.20 5.50 0.96
C GLU A 19 -8.12 4.95 0.04
N LEU A 20 -7.88 3.63 0.07
CA LEU A 20 -6.95 2.97 -0.85
C LEU A 20 -7.39 3.13 -2.31
N LEU A 21 -8.67 2.99 -2.60
CA LEU A 21 -9.21 3.25 -3.95
C LEU A 21 -9.04 4.70 -4.38
N SER A 22 -9.25 5.64 -3.46
CA SER A 22 -9.10 7.07 -3.75
C SER A 22 -7.64 7.40 -4.07
N LEU A 23 -6.70 6.87 -3.28
CA LEU A 23 -5.27 6.99 -3.55
C LEU A 23 -4.89 6.32 -4.88
N ALA A 24 -5.37 5.10 -5.12
CA ALA A 24 -5.13 4.40 -6.38
C ALA A 24 -5.57 5.26 -7.57
N LYS A 25 -6.78 5.82 -7.51
CA LYS A 25 -7.29 6.73 -8.55
C LYS A 25 -6.42 7.99 -8.72
N GLN A 26 -5.98 8.61 -7.63
CA GLN A 26 -5.10 9.79 -7.66
C GLN A 26 -3.75 9.49 -8.32
N HIS A 27 -3.23 8.28 -8.13
CA HIS A 27 -1.96 7.83 -8.69
C HIS A 27 -2.10 7.07 -10.01
N LYS A 28 -3.29 7.11 -10.65
CA LYS A 28 -3.61 6.41 -11.92
C LYS A 28 -3.41 4.89 -11.86
N VAL A 29 -3.56 4.32 -10.68
CA VAL A 29 -3.52 2.89 -10.40
C VAL A 29 -4.92 2.29 -10.53
N ALA A 30 -5.05 1.22 -11.33
CA ALA A 30 -6.31 0.52 -11.49
C ALA A 30 -6.52 -0.50 -10.36
N LEU A 31 -7.51 -0.25 -9.50
CA LEU A 31 -7.86 -1.12 -8.37
C LEU A 31 -9.38 -1.29 -8.28
N THR A 32 -9.83 -2.53 -8.12
CA THR A 32 -11.25 -2.84 -7.86
C THR A 32 -11.58 -2.73 -6.37
N GLN A 33 -12.87 -2.56 -6.03
CA GLN A 33 -13.33 -2.55 -4.63
C GLN A 33 -12.92 -3.81 -3.86
N LYS A 34 -13.04 -4.98 -4.51
CA LYS A 34 -12.67 -6.26 -3.90
C LYS A 34 -11.17 -6.32 -3.59
N GLN A 35 -10.32 -5.95 -4.55
CA GLN A 35 -8.87 -5.88 -4.33
C GLN A 35 -8.52 -4.91 -3.21
N ALA A 36 -9.19 -3.75 -3.14
CA ALA A 36 -8.96 -2.79 -2.07
C ALA A 36 -9.32 -3.36 -0.69
N GLN A 37 -10.43 -4.10 -0.59
CA GLN A 37 -10.81 -4.80 0.64
C GLN A 37 -9.77 -5.84 1.05
N ASP A 38 -9.37 -6.71 0.12
CA ASP A 38 -8.42 -7.78 0.38
C ASP A 38 -7.04 -7.21 0.80
N ILE A 39 -6.59 -6.14 0.15
CA ILE A 39 -5.31 -5.48 0.47
C ILE A 39 -5.37 -4.76 1.81
N THR A 40 -6.41 -3.96 2.06
CA THR A 40 -6.52 -3.23 3.34
C THR A 40 -6.65 -4.17 4.54
N ALA A 41 -7.29 -5.33 4.37
CA ALA A 41 -7.31 -6.38 5.40
C ALA A 41 -5.92 -6.96 5.70
N LEU A 42 -5.01 -6.99 4.70
CA LEU A 42 -3.62 -7.39 4.92
C LEU A 42 -2.77 -6.30 5.58
N LEU A 43 -3.06 -5.03 5.29
CA LEU A 43 -2.28 -3.89 5.76
C LEU A 43 -2.69 -3.44 7.17
N ALA A 44 -3.99 -3.49 7.46
CA ALA A 44 -4.56 -2.96 8.69
C ALA A 44 -3.99 -3.66 9.94
N GLY A 45 -3.45 -2.86 10.86
CA GLY A 45 -2.98 -3.36 12.16
C GLY A 45 -1.65 -4.13 12.15
N LYS A 46 -0.95 -4.24 11.01
CA LYS A 46 0.33 -4.98 10.92
C LYS A 46 1.59 -4.18 11.27
N ASN A 47 1.45 -2.89 11.58
CA ASN A 47 2.55 -1.97 11.89
C ASN A 47 3.67 -1.98 10.82
N ILE A 48 3.28 -2.04 9.55
CA ILE A 48 4.17 -2.10 8.39
C ILE A 48 4.94 -0.78 8.25
N ASN A 49 6.25 -0.90 8.09
CA ASN A 49 7.09 0.20 7.61
C ASN A 49 7.32 0.07 6.10
N ILE A 50 6.69 0.91 5.28
CA ILE A 50 6.86 0.86 3.81
C ILE A 50 8.19 1.44 3.32
N PHE A 51 8.93 2.15 4.18
CA PHE A 51 10.29 2.64 3.88
C PHE A 51 11.36 1.57 4.14
N ASP A 52 11.02 0.52 4.91
CA ASP A 52 11.85 -0.67 5.04
C ASP A 52 11.64 -1.58 3.83
N ILE A 53 12.70 -1.75 3.04
CA ILE A 53 12.66 -2.54 1.80
C ILE A 53 12.23 -3.99 2.07
N ARG A 54 12.67 -4.61 3.17
CA ARG A 54 12.32 -6.01 3.48
C ARG A 54 10.85 -6.13 3.84
N GLN A 55 10.33 -5.23 4.66
CA GLN A 55 8.91 -5.22 5.03
C GLN A 55 8.03 -4.93 3.82
N ARG A 56 8.40 -3.94 3.00
CA ARG A 56 7.70 -3.61 1.76
C ARG A 56 7.62 -4.80 0.81
N GLN A 57 8.74 -5.49 0.57
CA GLN A 57 8.76 -6.67 -0.30
C GLN A 57 7.92 -7.83 0.25
N ASN A 58 7.91 -8.04 1.57
CA ASN A 58 7.04 -9.04 2.19
C ASN A 58 5.55 -8.73 1.97
N VAL A 59 5.15 -7.48 2.18
CA VAL A 59 3.77 -7.02 1.96
C VAL A 59 3.37 -7.15 0.49
N LEU A 60 4.22 -6.74 -0.46
CA LEU A 60 3.97 -6.91 -1.89
C LEU A 60 3.82 -8.39 -2.28
N GLY A 61 4.60 -9.28 -1.66
CA GLY A 61 4.45 -10.72 -1.81
C GLY A 61 3.10 -11.24 -1.29
N GLN A 62 2.62 -10.74 -0.15
CA GLN A 62 1.28 -11.09 0.37
C GLN A 62 0.17 -10.56 -0.55
N ILE A 63 0.29 -9.33 -1.05
CA ILE A 63 -0.66 -8.72 -1.99
C ILE A 63 -0.71 -9.52 -3.29
N THR A 64 0.44 -9.97 -3.81
CA THR A 64 0.51 -10.81 -5.01
C THR A 64 -0.31 -12.09 -4.85
N LYS A 65 -0.28 -12.71 -3.65
CA LYS A 65 -1.02 -13.95 -3.37
C LYS A 65 -2.53 -13.75 -3.28
N VAL A 66 -3.01 -12.60 -2.79
CA VAL A 66 -4.46 -12.36 -2.59
C VAL A 66 -5.13 -11.64 -3.76
N ALA A 67 -4.42 -10.71 -4.41
CA ALA A 67 -4.96 -9.81 -5.43
C ALA A 67 -4.31 -9.99 -6.81
N GLY A 68 -3.27 -10.81 -6.92
CA GLY A 68 -2.54 -11.10 -8.15
C GLY A 68 -1.34 -10.19 -8.41
N ALA A 69 -0.49 -10.62 -9.34
CA ALA A 69 0.77 -9.93 -9.65
C ALA A 69 0.57 -8.57 -10.32
N SER A 70 -0.50 -8.38 -11.09
CA SER A 70 -0.84 -7.06 -11.66
C SER A 70 -1.12 -6.05 -10.56
N THR A 71 -1.97 -6.40 -9.60
CA THR A 71 -2.31 -5.52 -8.47
C THR A 71 -1.13 -5.27 -7.55
N ALA A 72 -0.26 -6.26 -7.34
CA ALA A 72 0.96 -6.03 -6.56
C ALA A 72 1.87 -4.98 -7.20
N ARG A 73 2.04 -4.98 -8.53
CA ARG A 73 2.83 -3.96 -9.24
C ARG A 73 2.21 -2.57 -9.13
N GLU A 74 0.89 -2.50 -9.22
CA GLU A 74 0.12 -1.28 -9.04
C GLU A 74 0.31 -0.68 -7.63
N ILE A 75 0.26 -1.52 -6.59
CA ILE A 75 0.55 -1.09 -5.21
C ILE A 75 2.02 -0.74 -5.02
N GLU A 76 2.94 -1.46 -5.66
CA GLU A 76 4.37 -1.13 -5.64
C GLU A 76 4.62 0.27 -6.23
N SER A 77 3.96 0.61 -7.34
CA SER A 77 4.00 1.96 -7.91
C SER A 77 3.47 3.00 -6.91
N LEU A 78 2.36 2.72 -6.24
CA LEU A 78 1.81 3.62 -5.20
C LEU A 78 2.79 3.80 -4.04
N PHE A 79 3.37 2.73 -3.51
CA PHE A 79 4.38 2.81 -2.45
C PHE A 79 5.61 3.59 -2.91
N ASN A 80 6.10 3.34 -4.12
CA ASN A 80 7.23 4.08 -4.68
C ASN A 80 6.92 5.57 -4.81
N ASN A 81 5.73 5.96 -5.27
CA ASN A 81 5.32 7.36 -5.32
C ASN A 81 5.30 7.99 -3.91
N LEU A 82 4.75 7.30 -2.91
CA LEU A 82 4.74 7.80 -1.53
C LEU A 82 6.15 7.95 -0.94
N THR A 83 7.07 7.04 -1.27
CA THR A 83 8.45 7.06 -0.76
C THR A 83 9.41 7.92 -1.57
N SER A 84 9.16 8.11 -2.87
CA SER A 84 10.04 8.84 -3.81
C SER A 84 9.70 10.32 -3.93
N THR A 85 8.60 10.80 -3.33
CA THR A 85 8.24 12.22 -3.37
C THR A 85 9.22 13.11 -2.59
N PHE A 86 10.22 12.56 -1.89
CA PHE A 86 11.25 13.32 -1.17
C PHE A 86 12.61 12.62 -1.14
#